data_AF-A0AAV8WKC8-F1
#
_entry.id   AF-A0AAV8WKC8-F1
#
_cell.length_a   1.000
_cell.length_b   1.000
_cell.length_c   1.000
_cell.angle_alpha   90.00
_cell.angle_beta   90.00
_cell.angle_gamma   90.00
#
_symmetry.space_group_name_H-M   'P 1'
#
loop_
_entity.id
_entity.type
_entity.pdbx_description
1 polymer ?
#
loop_
_entity_poly.entity_id
_entity_poly.type
_entity_poly.pdbx_seq_one_letter_code
_entity_poly.pdbx_strand_id
1 'polypeptide(L)'
;YHLPIQQQDAYTAVFCSSLYIHGQLLKTDETVSTTAFFDIMGLLFLFNEIRYKINGITVDKCRIPDPTAVMKGYVSFNQNGAIRFENSSWTDGYVDVCIPLNQCLGFVEDFQKIILNGSN
;
A
#
# COMPACT_ATOMS: atom_id res chain seq x y z
N TYR A 1 -11.98 -1.71 4.43
CA TYR A 1 -12.19 -1.81 2.98
C TYR A 1 -11.86 -3.21 2.51
N HIS A 2 -12.69 -3.82 1.67
CA HIS A 2 -12.50 -5.16 1.10
C HIS A 2 -12.51 -5.00 -0.42
N LEU A 3 -11.36 -5.15 -1.08
CA LEU A 3 -11.30 -5.26 -2.54
C LEU A 3 -11.37 -6.75 -2.91
N PRO A 4 -12.49 -7.27 -3.44
CA PRO A 4 -12.50 -8.58 -4.06
C PRO A 4 -11.82 -8.46 -5.43
N ILE A 5 -10.79 -9.28 -5.66
CA ILE A 5 -10.21 -9.45 -7.01
C ILE A 5 -11.19 -10.35 -7.78
N GLN A 6 -12.06 -9.75 -8.60
CA GLN A 6 -13.02 -10.44 -9.47
C GLN A 6 -12.53 -10.49 -10.92
N GLN A 7 -11.41 -11.18 -11.19
CA GLN A 7 -11.03 -11.49 -12.56
C GLN A 7 -10.71 -12.99 -12.68
N GLN A 8 -11.73 -13.71 -13.15
CA GLN A 8 -11.62 -15.03 -13.76
C GLN A 8 -10.75 -14.81 -15.01
N ASP A 9 -9.59 -15.48 -15.11
CA ASP A 9 -8.53 -15.28 -16.12
C ASP A 9 -7.47 -14.20 -15.85
N ALA A 10 -7.35 -13.67 -14.62
CA ALA A 10 -6.25 -12.75 -14.29
C ALA A 10 -4.95 -13.47 -13.92
N TYR A 11 -3.90 -13.21 -14.71
CA TYR A 11 -2.51 -13.46 -14.35
C TYR A 11 -2.04 -12.36 -13.41
N THR A 12 -1.93 -12.64 -12.10
CA THR A 12 -1.54 -11.62 -11.13
C THR A 12 -0.09 -11.82 -10.70
N ALA A 13 0.78 -10.89 -11.10
CA ALA A 13 2.13 -10.75 -10.55
C ALA A 13 2.05 -9.97 -9.24
N VAL A 14 1.80 -10.67 -8.13
CA VAL A 14 1.53 -10.04 -6.82
C VAL A 14 2.72 -9.20 -6.35
N PHE A 15 3.96 -9.64 -6.63
CA PHE A 15 5.19 -8.93 -6.29
C PHE A 15 5.36 -7.57 -7.00
N CYS A 16 4.63 -7.34 -8.11
CA CYS A 16 4.58 -6.05 -8.81
C CYS A 16 3.34 -5.20 -8.43
N SER A 17 2.52 -5.68 -7.50
CA SER A 17 1.28 -5.00 -7.14
C SER A 17 1.53 -3.89 -6.13
N SER A 18 0.76 -2.81 -6.25
CA SER A 18 0.83 -1.64 -5.39
C SER A 18 -0.57 -1.22 -4.93
N LEU A 19 -0.65 -0.67 -3.73
CA LEU A 19 -1.83 0.04 -3.24
C LEU A 19 -1.77 1.47 -3.74
N TYR A 20 -2.70 1.83 -4.63
CA TYR A 20 -2.86 3.19 -5.10
C TYR A 20 -3.74 4.00 -4.13
N ILE A 21 -3.24 5.15 -3.68
CA ILE A 21 -3.96 6.07 -2.80
C ILE A 21 -3.99 7.44 -3.46
N HIS A 22 -5.19 7.89 -3.76
CA HIS A 22 -5.47 9.23 -4.24
C HIS A 22 -6.45 9.92 -3.30
N GLY A 23 -6.22 11.20 -2.99
CA GLY A 23 -7.09 11.94 -2.09
C GLY A 23 -6.69 13.40 -1.93
N GLN A 24 -7.39 14.11 -1.05
CA GLN A 24 -7.12 15.50 -0.71
C GLN A 24 -7.08 15.66 0.81
N LEU A 25 -6.09 16.40 1.31
CA LEU A 25 -6.02 16.75 2.73
C LEU A 25 -6.83 18.01 2.98
N LEU A 26 -7.84 17.87 3.83
CA LEU A 26 -8.65 18.97 4.32
C LEU A 26 -8.24 19.32 5.75
N LYS A 27 -8.25 20.61 6.07
CA LYS A 27 -8.18 21.12 7.43
C LYS A 27 -9.54 20.95 8.10
N THR A 28 -9.59 21.24 9.40
CA THR A 28 -10.83 21.19 10.19
C THR A 28 -11.91 22.15 9.68
N ASP A 29 -11.53 23.21 8.97
CA ASP A 29 -12.43 24.18 8.33
C ASP A 29 -12.80 23.80 6.88
N GLU A 30 -12.53 22.55 6.47
CA GLU A 30 -12.78 22.02 5.13
C GLU A 30 -11.95 22.68 4.01
N THR A 31 -10.99 23.55 4.35
CA THR A 31 -10.06 24.11 3.36
C THR A 31 -8.90 23.15 3.06
N VAL A 32 -8.35 23.24 1.85
CA VAL A 32 -7.23 22.39 1.43
C VAL A 32 -5.97 22.72 2.26
N SER A 33 -5.31 21.68 2.76
CA SER A 33 -4.03 21.79 3.46
C SER A 33 -2.88 21.68 2.48
N THR A 34 -2.20 22.78 2.19
CA THR A 34 -1.02 22.81 1.30
C THR A 34 0.30 22.57 2.03
N THR A 35 0.28 22.54 3.36
CA THR A 35 1.49 22.40 4.20
C THR A 35 1.59 21.05 4.90
N ALA A 36 0.49 20.30 4.98
CA ALA A 36 0.50 18.97 5.58
C ALA A 36 0.94 17.93 4.55
N PHE A 37 1.86 17.06 4.95
CA PHE A 37 2.31 15.94 4.15
C PHE A 37 2.48 14.72 5.06
N PHE A 38 2.30 13.53 4.49
CA PHE A 38 2.55 12.27 5.18
C PHE A 38 3.60 11.47 4.41
N ASP A 39 4.50 10.81 5.14
CA ASP A 39 5.33 9.77 4.56
C ASP A 39 4.49 8.50 4.32
N ILE A 40 5.07 7.51 3.62
CA ILE A 40 4.39 6.24 3.31
C ILE A 40 3.92 5.54 4.59
N MET A 41 4.71 5.60 5.66
CA MET A 41 4.31 5.04 6.94
C MET A 41 3.08 5.75 7.49
N GLY A 42 3.06 7.09 7.52
CA GLY A 42 1.92 7.91 7.90
C GLY A 42 0.65 7.59 7.11
N LEU A 43 0.75 7.33 5.80
CA LEU A 43 -0.39 6.89 5.00
C LEU A 43 -0.83 5.47 5.32
N LEU A 44 0.09 4.56 5.63
CA LEU A 44 -0.24 3.20 6.02
C LEU A 44 -0.98 3.13 7.37
N PHE A 45 -0.75 4.10 8.27
CA PHE A 45 -1.54 4.26 9.50
C PHE A 45 -3.03 4.55 9.27
N LEU A 46 -3.44 4.92 8.05
CA LEU A 46 -4.85 5.04 7.70
C LEU A 46 -5.58 3.69 7.71
N PHE A 47 -4.85 2.58 7.65
CA PHE A 47 -5.40 1.24 7.63
C PHE A 47 -5.20 0.55 8.99
N ASN A 48 -6.26 -0.07 9.52
CA ASN A 48 -6.13 -0.94 10.70
C ASN A 48 -5.49 -2.29 10.35
N GLU A 49 -5.77 -2.82 9.15
CA GLU A 49 -5.25 -4.09 8.66
C GLU A 49 -5.31 -4.14 7.13
N ILE A 50 -4.23 -4.62 6.51
CA ILE A 50 -4.16 -4.98 5.09
C ILE A 50 -4.17 -6.50 5.00
N ARG A 51 -5.10 -7.08 4.24
CA ARG A 51 -5.20 -8.53 4.02
C ARG A 51 -5.17 -8.86 2.55
N TYR A 52 -4.27 -9.76 2.17
CA TYR A 52 -4.27 -10.34 0.84
C TYR A 52 -4.99 -11.68 0.86
N LYS A 53 -5.99 -11.82 -0.02
CA LYS A 53 -6.81 -13.02 -0.13
C LYS A 53 -6.77 -13.57 -1.53
N ILE A 54 -6.63 -14.90 -1.64
CA ILE A 54 -6.80 -15.64 -2.88
C ILE A 54 -8.02 -16.53 -2.70
N ASN A 55 -9.00 -16.43 -3.60
CA ASN A 55 -10.26 -17.20 -3.53
C ASN A 55 -10.94 -17.13 -2.14
N GLY A 56 -10.90 -15.94 -1.50
CA GLY A 56 -11.48 -15.70 -0.18
C GLY A 56 -10.63 -16.17 1.01
N ILE A 57 -9.59 -16.98 0.78
CA ILE A 57 -8.65 -17.45 1.80
C ILE A 57 -7.58 -16.38 2.02
N THR A 58 -7.33 -16.02 3.28
CA THR A 58 -6.27 -15.05 3.61
C THR A 58 -4.92 -15.73 3.50
N VAL A 59 -4.09 -15.23 2.59
CA VAL A 59 -2.73 -15.73 2.34
C VAL A 59 -1.73 -15.01 3.23
N ASP A 60 -1.91 -13.71 3.38
CA ASP A 60 -1.08 -12.88 4.25
C ASP A 60 -1.87 -11.69 4.79
N LYS A 61 -1.44 -11.17 5.93
CA LYS A 61 -2.03 -10.00 6.57
C LYS A 61 -0.99 -9.21 7.33
N CYS A 62 -1.17 -7.90 7.32
CA CYS A 62 -0.36 -6.96 8.09
C CYS A 62 -1.29 -6.04 8.87
N ARG A 63 -1.15 -6.04 10.20
CA ARG A 63 -1.84 -5.10 11.08
C ARG A 63 -1.02 -3.82 11.16
N ILE A 64 -1.65 -2.66 11.18
CA ILE A 64 -0.92 -1.39 11.29
C ILE A 64 -1.54 -0.58 12.45
N PRO A 65 -0.74 -0.11 13.43
CA PRO A 65 0.69 -0.34 13.60
C PRO A 65 1.02 -1.71 14.18
N ASP A 66 1.74 -2.53 13.42
CA ASP A 66 2.54 -3.64 13.96
C ASP A 66 3.99 -3.14 14.10
N PRO A 67 4.61 -3.19 15.29
CA PRO A 67 6.00 -2.82 15.50
C PRO A 67 6.97 -3.43 14.48
N THR A 68 6.74 -4.68 14.07
CA THR A 68 7.60 -5.35 13.08
C THR A 68 7.43 -4.73 11.69
N ALA A 69 6.21 -4.38 11.30
CA ALA A 69 5.94 -3.71 10.02
C ALA A 69 6.52 -2.29 9.98
N VAL A 70 6.46 -1.55 11.11
CA VAL A 70 7.07 -0.22 11.24
C VAL A 70 8.59 -0.30 11.15
N MET A 71 9.22 -1.26 11.85
CA MET A 71 10.68 -1.46 11.78
C MET A 71 11.13 -1.90 10.39
N LYS A 72 10.41 -2.84 9.78
CA LYS A 72 10.65 -3.26 8.39
C LYS A 72 10.54 -2.07 7.45
N GLY A 73 9.48 -1.28 7.58
CA GLY A 73 9.31 -0.04 6.84
C GLY A 73 10.53 0.86 6.97
N TYR A 74 10.91 1.22 8.19
CA TYR A 74 12.05 2.12 8.45
C TYR A 74 13.37 1.63 7.82
N VAL A 75 13.63 0.32 7.82
CA VAL A 75 14.85 -0.27 7.23
C VAL A 75 14.75 -0.40 5.70
N SER A 76 13.60 -0.80 5.18
CA SER A 76 13.38 -1.07 3.75
C SER A 76 13.13 0.20 2.93
N PHE A 77 12.53 1.25 3.53
CA PHE A 77 12.42 2.58 2.94
C PHE A 77 13.77 3.30 3.08
N ASN A 78 14.79 2.88 2.33
CA ASN A 78 16.03 3.65 2.27
C ASN A 78 15.75 5.09 1.79
N GLN A 79 16.68 6.01 2.06
CA GLN A 79 16.56 7.42 1.68
C GLN A 79 16.18 7.61 0.19
N ASN A 80 16.67 6.78 -0.73
CA ASN A 80 16.35 6.91 -2.15
C ASN A 80 14.90 6.50 -2.51
N GLY A 81 14.30 5.57 -1.76
CA GLY A 81 12.89 5.23 -1.88
C GLY A 81 12.00 6.31 -1.29
N ALA A 82 12.27 6.72 -0.05
CA ALA A 82 11.53 7.80 0.64
C ALA A 82 11.58 9.12 -0.16
N ILE A 83 12.77 9.54 -0.61
CA ILE A 83 12.97 10.76 -1.42
C ILE A 83 12.22 10.69 -2.76
N ARG A 84 12.12 9.52 -3.39
CA ARG A 84 11.37 9.36 -4.65
C ARG A 84 9.85 9.51 -4.47
N PHE A 85 9.33 9.18 -3.30
CA PHE A 85 7.89 9.29 -3.01
C PHE A 85 7.51 10.65 -2.40
N GLU A 86 8.39 11.27 -1.62
CA GLU A 86 8.18 12.61 -1.04
C GLU A 86 8.03 13.70 -2.11
N ASN A 87 8.75 13.58 -3.24
CA ASN A 87 8.79 14.64 -4.26
C ASN A 87 7.72 14.55 -5.36
N SER A 88 7.02 13.42 -5.53
CA SER A 88 6.04 13.26 -6.63
C SER A 88 4.58 13.14 -6.18
N SER A 89 4.32 12.94 -4.89
CA SER A 89 3.01 12.45 -4.42
C SER A 89 2.16 13.51 -3.72
N TRP A 90 2.71 14.71 -3.54
CA TRP A 90 2.13 15.79 -2.73
C TRP A 90 2.24 17.13 -3.45
N THR A 91 1.18 17.52 -4.15
CA THR A 91 1.08 18.83 -4.79
C THR A 91 -0.24 19.47 -4.40
N ASP A 92 -0.19 20.73 -3.96
CA ASP A 92 -1.36 21.56 -3.67
C ASP A 92 -2.43 20.91 -2.76
N GLY A 93 -1.99 20.10 -1.79
CA GLY A 93 -2.85 19.40 -0.84
C GLY A 93 -3.54 18.13 -1.37
N TYR A 94 -3.15 17.67 -2.56
CA TYR A 94 -3.55 16.38 -3.10
C TYR A 94 -2.50 15.31 -2.81
N VAL A 95 -3.00 14.11 -2.55
CA VAL A 95 -2.22 12.87 -2.40
C VAL A 95 -2.37 12.07 -3.67
N ASP A 96 -1.26 11.63 -4.23
CA ASP A 96 -1.24 10.72 -5.38
C ASP A 96 -0.04 9.77 -5.25
N VAL A 97 -0.23 8.63 -4.60
CA VAL A 97 0.85 7.70 -4.25
C VAL A 97 0.53 6.25 -4.60
N CYS A 98 1.58 5.52 -4.99
CA CYS A 98 1.55 4.06 -5.11
C CYS A 98 2.44 3.45 -4.02
N ILE A 99 1.87 2.64 -3.12
CA ILE A 99 2.61 1.91 -2.09
C ILE A 99 2.80 0.46 -2.52
N PRO A 100 4.02 0.01 -2.84
CA PRO A 100 4.31 -1.39 -3.16
C PRO A 100 3.84 -2.35 -2.06
N LEU A 101 3.12 -3.42 -2.45
CA LEU A 101 2.58 -4.38 -1.48
C LEU A 101 3.66 -5.24 -0.81
N ASN A 102 4.82 -5.45 -1.44
CA ASN A 102 5.96 -6.15 -0.85
C ASN A 102 6.52 -5.44 0.41
N GLN A 103 6.26 -4.13 0.55
CA GLN A 103 6.64 -3.39 1.75
C GLN A 103 5.69 -3.66 2.92
N CYS A 104 4.45 -4.09 2.64
CA CYS A 104 3.42 -4.34 3.65
C CYS A 104 3.24 -5.83 3.97
N LEU A 105 3.41 -6.71 2.99
CA LEU A 105 3.07 -8.14 3.06
C LEU A 105 4.31 -8.97 2.75
N GLY A 106 4.74 -9.81 3.71
CA GLY A 106 5.92 -10.66 3.56
C GLY A 106 5.75 -11.68 2.44
N PHE A 107 4.54 -12.23 2.27
CA PHE A 107 4.24 -13.13 1.16
C PHE A 107 4.55 -12.50 -0.20
N VAL A 108 4.25 -11.20 -0.36
CA VAL A 108 4.42 -10.49 -1.62
C VAL A 108 5.90 -10.19 -1.91
N GLU A 109 6.70 -10.03 -0.88
CA GLU A 109 8.16 -9.89 -0.99
C GLU A 109 8.82 -11.20 -1.45
N ASP A 110 8.44 -12.32 -0.83
CA ASP A 110 9.08 -13.61 -1.06
C ASP A 110 8.54 -14.32 -2.33
N PHE A 111 7.28 -14.08 -2.69
CA PHE A 111 6.61 -14.81 -3.77
C PHE A 111 6.72 -14.07 -5.12
N GLN A 112 7.82 -14.29 -5.82
CA GLN A 112 8.10 -13.70 -7.14
C GLN A 112 7.55 -14.54 -8.31
N LYS A 113 6.36 -15.13 -8.14
CA LYS A 113 5.70 -15.93 -9.19
C LYS A 113 4.35 -15.34 -9.56
N ILE A 114 3.92 -15.63 -10.79
CA ILE A 114 2.59 -15.25 -11.28
C ILE A 114 1.57 -16.24 -10.72
N ILE A 115 0.49 -15.71 -10.16
CA ILE A 115 -0.65 -16.51 -9.70
C ILE A 115 -1.64 -16.63 -10.86
N LEU A 116 -1.98 -17.87 -11.19
CA LEU A 116 -2.98 -18.23 -12.19
C LEU A 116 -4.30 -18.53 -11.50
N ASN A 117 -5.33 -17.76 -11.82
CA ASN A 117 -6.68 -18.09 -11.40
C ASN A 117 -7.31 -19.01 -12.46
N GLY A 118 -7.12 -20.32 -12.31
CA GLY A 118 -7.73 -21.33 -13.19
C GLY A 118 -9.12 -21.70 -12.72
N SER A 119 -10.11 -21.69 -13.61
CA SER A 119 -11.39 -22.36 -13.41
C SER A 119 -11.22 -23.87 -13.61
N ASN A 120 -11.76 -24.67 -12.69
CA ASN A 120 -12.09 -26.08 -12.98
C ASN A 120 -13.36 -26.15 -13.82
#